data_AF-E5EZN9-F1
#
_entry.id   AF-E5EZN9-F1
#
_cell.length_a   1.000
_cell.length_b   1.000
_cell.length_c   1.000
_cell.angle_alpha   90.00
_cell.angle_beta   90.00
_cell.angle_gamma   90.00
#
_symmetry.space_group_name_H-M   'P 1'
#
loop_
_entity.id
_entity.type
_entity.pdbx_description
1 polymer ?
#
loop_
_entity_poly.entity_id
_entity_poly.type
_entity_poly.pdbx_seq_one_letter_code
_entity_poly.pdbx_strand_id
1 'polypeptide(L)' 'LDAKATYQLSPAGPSHPIKKEGLIDERLGKYEEVNRVVAEATHGAIEHVTLYSLIED' A
#
# COMPACT_ATOMS: atom_id res chain seq x y z
N LEU A 1 5.75 8.70 -10.56
CA LEU A 1 4.90 9.84 -10.97
C LEU A 1 3.64 9.34 -11.69
N ASP A 2 3.76 8.24 -12.41
CA ASP A 2 2.70 7.65 -13.25
C ASP A 2 1.45 7.26 -12.47
N ALA A 3 1.59 6.62 -11.30
CA ALA A 3 0.43 6.24 -10.47
C ALA A 3 -0.43 7.44 -10.03
N LYS A 4 0.21 8.60 -9.77
CA LYS A 4 -0.51 9.84 -9.42
C LYS A 4 -1.25 10.40 -10.65
N ALA A 5 -0.61 10.38 -11.82
CA ALA A 5 -1.22 10.82 -13.06
C ALA A 5 -2.41 9.93 -13.45
N THR A 6 -2.30 8.61 -13.31
CA THR A 6 -3.39 7.65 -13.56
C THR A 6 -4.60 7.92 -12.68
N TYR A 7 -4.39 8.18 -11.38
CA TYR A 7 -5.49 8.55 -10.48
C TYR A 7 -6.16 9.88 -10.88
N GLN A 8 -5.37 10.88 -11.30
CA GLN A 8 -5.92 12.16 -11.78
C GLN A 8 -6.70 12.04 -13.10
N LEU A 9 -6.33 11.07 -13.94
CA LEU A 9 -7.01 10.77 -15.21
C LEU A 9 -8.29 9.95 -14.99
N SER A 10 -8.25 8.96 -14.11
CA SER A 10 -9.39 8.11 -13.78
C SER A 10 -9.45 7.83 -12.27
N PRO A 11 -10.35 8.51 -11.55
CA PRO A 11 -10.48 8.34 -10.10
C PRO A 11 -10.93 6.94 -9.66
N ALA A 12 -11.62 6.21 -10.54
CA ALA A 12 -12.03 4.82 -10.34
C ALA A 12 -11.06 3.82 -11.03
N GLY A 13 -9.88 4.30 -11.45
CA GLY A 13 -8.85 3.49 -12.07
C GLY A 13 -8.14 2.58 -11.07
N PRO A 14 -7.15 1.79 -11.53
CA PRO A 14 -6.45 0.83 -10.69
C PRO A 14 -5.53 1.48 -9.64
N SER A 15 -5.15 2.74 -9.82
CA SER A 15 -4.26 3.46 -8.91
C SER A 15 -5.05 4.30 -7.93
N HIS A 16 -5.00 3.94 -6.65
CA HIS A 16 -5.61 4.72 -5.57
C HIS A 16 -4.52 5.29 -4.65
N PRO A 17 -4.69 6.52 -4.15
CA PRO A 17 -3.78 7.08 -3.16
C PRO A 17 -3.94 6.34 -1.83
N ILE A 18 -2.83 5.90 -1.27
CA ILE A 18 -2.76 5.29 0.06
C ILE A 18 -1.98 6.24 0.95
N LYS A 19 -2.52 6.63 2.11
CA LYS A 19 -1.75 7.46 3.03
C LYS A 19 -0.87 6.55 3.88
N LYS A 20 0.31 7.06 4.19
CA LYS A 20 1.28 6.35 5.04
C LYS A 20 1.04 6.70 6.50
N GLU A 21 -0.16 6.42 6.97
CA GLU A 21 -0.58 6.64 8.36
C GLU A 21 -0.43 5.33 9.15
N GLY A 22 -0.21 5.44 10.46
CA GLY A 22 0.03 4.28 11.33
C GLY A 22 1.36 3.58 11.05
N LEU A 23 2.48 4.31 11.17
CA LEU A 23 3.82 3.73 11.07
C LEU A 23 3.99 2.62 12.12
N ILE A 24 4.14 1.38 11.66
CA ILE A 24 4.41 0.21 12.52
C ILE A 24 5.92 0.07 12.71
N ASP A 25 6.66 0.11 11.59
CA ASP A 25 8.10 -0.06 11.58
C ASP A 25 8.72 0.75 10.43
N GLU A 26 9.57 1.72 10.78
CA GLU A 26 10.28 2.56 9.82
C GLU A 26 11.37 1.82 9.05
N ARG A 27 11.99 0.81 9.65
CA ARG A 27 13.10 0.05 9.06
C ARG A 27 12.59 -0.91 8.00
N LEU A 28 11.50 -1.59 8.31
CA LEU A 28 10.83 -2.49 7.37
C LEU A 28 9.91 -1.72 6.39
N GLY A 29 9.54 -0.48 6.75
CA GLY A 29 8.59 0.32 6.01
C GLY A 29 7.16 -0.22 6.11
N LYS A 30 6.78 -0.79 7.26
CA LYS A 30 5.44 -1.30 7.54
C LYS A 30 4.54 -0.16 8.01
N TYR A 31 3.36 -0.06 7.40
CA TYR A 31 2.33 0.91 7.77
C TYR A 31 0.98 0.19 7.88
N GLU A 32 0.22 0.51 8.91
CA GLU A 32 -1.09 -0.08 9.18
C GLU A 32 -2.08 0.19 8.03
N GLU A 33 -2.12 1.44 7.54
CA GLU A 33 -3.03 1.79 6.46
C GLU A 33 -2.66 1.10 5.13
N VAL A 34 -1.36 0.92 4.86
CA VAL A 34 -0.90 0.20 3.67
C VAL A 34 -1.31 -1.26 3.73
N ASN A 35 -1.12 -1.92 4.88
CA ASN A 35 -1.52 -3.30 5.10
C ASN A 35 -3.04 -3.49 4.89
N ARG A 36 -3.85 -2.59 5.45
CA ARG A 36 -5.30 -2.63 5.28
C ARG A 36 -5.72 -2.53 3.81
N VAL A 37 -5.18 -1.56 3.07
CA VAL A 37 -5.52 -1.39 1.64
C VAL A 37 -5.06 -2.60 0.82
N VAL A 38 -3.90 -3.16 1.13
CA VAL A 38 -3.40 -4.38 0.46
C VAL A 38 -4.29 -5.58 0.77
N ALA A 39 -4.73 -5.75 2.01
CA ALA A 39 -5.66 -6.80 2.39
C ALA A 39 -7.02 -6.65 1.68
N GLU A 40 -7.57 -5.43 1.60
CA GLU A 40 -8.81 -5.16 0.88
C GLU A 40 -8.65 -5.40 -0.64
N ALA A 41 -7.55 -4.94 -1.24
CA ALA A 41 -7.29 -5.11 -2.67
C ALA A 41 -7.06 -6.58 -3.06
N THR A 42 -6.38 -7.35 -2.21
CA THR A 42 -6.05 -8.77 -2.44
C THR A 42 -7.11 -9.73 -1.90
N HIS A 43 -8.21 -9.22 -1.34
CA HIS A 43 -9.28 -10.00 -0.71
C HIS A 43 -8.75 -10.96 0.38
N GLY A 44 -7.80 -10.48 1.19
CA GLY A 44 -7.20 -11.25 2.29
C GLY A 44 -6.14 -12.26 1.86
N ALA A 45 -5.65 -12.21 0.62
CA ALA A 45 -4.53 -13.05 0.21
C ALA A 45 -3.19 -12.55 0.76
N ILE A 46 -3.06 -11.25 1.03
CA ILE A 46 -1.85 -10.62 1.58
C ILE A 46 -2.28 -9.65 2.69
N GLU A 47 -1.85 -9.90 3.93
CA GLU A 47 -2.21 -9.08 5.10
C GLU A 47 -1.15 -8.04 5.47
N HIS A 48 0.13 -8.33 5.18
CA HIS A 48 1.25 -7.46 5.51
C HIS A 48 2.17 -7.27 4.31
N VAL A 49 2.71 -6.07 4.16
CA VAL A 49 3.73 -5.80 3.15
C VAL A 49 4.86 -4.95 3.76
N THR A 50 6.09 -5.38 3.53
CA THR A 50 7.28 -4.55 3.81
C THR A 50 7.71 -3.83 2.55
N LEU A 51 7.87 -2.51 2.63
CA LEU A 51 8.32 -1.70 1.51
C LEU A 51 9.84 -1.78 1.29
N TYR A 52 10.60 -2.14 2.33
CA TYR A 52 12.06 -2.09 2.31
C TYR A 52 12.74 -3.44 2.62
N SER A 53 11.95 -4.49 2.84
CA SER A 53 12.47 -5.86 3.00
C SER A 53 11.90 -6.75 1.90
N LEU A 54 12.73 -7.68 1.43
CA LEU A 54 12.36 -8.71 0.45
C LEU A 54 12.19 -10.09 1.12
N ILE A 55 12.59 -10.22 2.39
CA ILE A 55 12.73 -11.48 3.12
C ILE A 55 11.68 -11.59 4.23
N GLU A 56 11.23 -10.47 4.79
CA GLU A 56 10.25 -10.43 5.87
C GLU A 56 8.89 -9.98 5.34
N ASP A 57 7.89 -10.85 5.41
CA ASP A 57 6.46 -10.56 5.13
C ASP A 57 5.76 -10.17 6.45
#